data_AF-A0A8J3UPG4-F1
#
_entry.id   AF-A0A8J3UPG4-F1
#
_cell.length_a   1.000
_cell.length_b   1.000
_cell.length_c   1.000
_cell.angle_alpha   90.00
_cell.angle_beta   90.00
_cell.angle_gamma   90.00
#
_symmetry.space_group_name_H-M   'P 1'
#
loop_
_entity.id
_entity.type
_entity.pdbx_description
1 polymer ?
#
loop_
_entity_poly.entity_id
_entity_poly.type
_entity_poly.pdbx_seq_one_letter_code
_entity_poly.pdbx_strand_id
1 'polypeptide(L)'
;MRSSVRAAWIVVGGAFTAVVVVAMALAVLTDIRVQPDGDLFRASSAYGPVGPTTEITTYAYEISTPMIVVRTIGNVEVKLVPGTPGRLSIKRTLTWRETGRRFEESWRDGSMLDVGTNCETGCRAEYVLGVPPGVGVMAGGPSGLVPCPRPVSAEVGCFPPPPERVPAPAPGTGR
;
A
#
# COMPACT_ATOMS: atom_id res chain seq x y z
N MET A 1 46.50 11.98 -36.09
CA MET A 1 45.19 11.42 -35.68
C MET A 1 45.33 10.86 -34.27
N ARG A 2 44.53 11.11 -33.22
CA ARG A 2 43.25 11.80 -33.04
C ARG A 2 43.02 11.84 -31.49
N SER A 3 43.70 12.72 -30.74
CA SER A 3 43.40 12.87 -29.29
C SER A 3 42.01 13.47 -29.07
N SER A 4 41.62 14.38 -29.97
CA SER A 4 40.30 15.02 -30.02
C SER A 4 39.15 14.01 -30.22
N VAL A 5 39.39 12.86 -30.85
CA VAL A 5 38.34 11.84 -31.06
C VAL A 5 38.15 10.97 -29.82
N ARG A 6 39.20 10.74 -29.02
CA ARG A 6 39.07 10.04 -27.74
C ARG A 6 38.32 10.90 -26.71
N ALA A 7 38.61 12.21 -26.69
CA ALA A 7 37.87 13.16 -25.84
C ALA A 7 36.39 13.27 -26.26
N ALA A 8 36.12 13.35 -27.57
CA ALA A 8 34.75 13.40 -28.08
C ALA A 8 33.94 12.14 -27.70
N TRP A 9 34.55 10.95 -27.75
CA TRP A 9 33.86 9.70 -27.40
C TRP A 9 33.48 9.61 -25.92
N ILE A 10 34.32 10.14 -25.02
CA ILE A 10 34.03 10.14 -23.57
C ILE A 10 32.89 11.10 -23.24
N VAL A 11 32.87 12.27 -23.87
CA VAL A 11 31.80 13.26 -23.68
C VAL A 11 30.46 12.74 -24.21
N VAL A 12 30.46 12.10 -25.39
CA VAL A 12 29.25 11.51 -25.97
C VAL A 12 28.77 10.32 -25.13
N GLY A 13 29.68 9.47 -24.66
CA GLY A 13 29.36 8.36 -23.78
C GLY A 13 28.69 8.82 -22.47
N GLY A 14 29.26 9.83 -21.79
CA GLY A 14 28.71 10.36 -20.55
C GLY A 14 27.36 11.09 -20.74
N ALA A 15 27.21 11.85 -21.83
CA ALA A 15 25.94 12.49 -22.14
C ALA A 15 24.82 11.48 -22.41
N PHE A 16 25.13 10.38 -23.10
CA PHE A 16 24.15 9.32 -23.37
C PHE A 16 23.68 8.64 -22.08
N THR A 17 24.60 8.32 -21.16
CA THR A 17 24.22 7.74 -19.85
C THR A 17 23.34 8.68 -19.04
N ALA A 18 23.64 9.98 -19.03
CA ALA A 18 22.81 10.96 -18.34
C ALA A 18 21.39 11.02 -18.92
N VAL A 19 21.25 11.02 -20.25
CA VAL A 19 19.95 11.00 -20.93
C VAL A 19 19.17 9.71 -20.61
N VAL A 20 19.82 8.54 -20.62
CA VAL A 20 19.17 7.27 -20.29
C VAL A 20 18.70 7.25 -18.83
N VAL A 21 19.51 7.72 -17.89
CA VAL A 21 19.14 7.79 -16.47
C VAL A 21 17.96 8.76 -16.26
N VAL A 22 17.97 9.92 -16.92
CA VAL A 22 16.87 10.88 -16.86
C VAL A 22 15.60 10.30 -17.51
N ALA A 23 15.71 9.64 -18.65
CA ALA A 23 14.58 8.99 -19.32
C ALA A 23 13.97 7.87 -18.47
N MET A 24 14.80 7.04 -17.83
CA MET A 24 14.35 6.01 -16.90
C MET A 24 13.68 6.61 -15.65
N ALA A 25 14.25 7.68 -15.08
CA ALA A 25 13.65 8.37 -13.94
C ALA A 25 12.28 8.99 -14.30
N LEU A 26 12.16 9.57 -15.50
CA LEU A 26 10.89 10.09 -16.01
C LEU A 26 9.90 8.97 -16.32
N ALA A 27 10.34 7.84 -16.88
CA ALA A 27 9.48 6.69 -17.15
C ALA A 27 8.89 6.09 -15.86
N VAL A 28 9.69 5.99 -14.80
CA VAL A 28 9.21 5.58 -13.47
C VAL A 28 8.19 6.58 -12.90
N LEU A 29 8.33 7.87 -13.20
CA LEU A 29 7.37 8.89 -12.78
C LEU A 29 6.08 8.87 -13.62
N THR A 30 6.13 8.46 -14.88
CA THR A 30 4.94 8.33 -15.75
C THR A 30 4.18 7.04 -15.51
N ASP A 31 4.83 5.96 -15.09
CA ASP A 31 4.14 4.71 -14.71
C ASP A 31 3.26 4.89 -13.45
N ILE A 32 3.53 5.94 -12.66
CA ILE A 32 2.73 6.35 -11.50
C ILE A 32 1.55 7.25 -11.91
N ARG A 33 1.55 7.77 -13.14
CA ARG A 33 0.51 8.68 -13.63
C ARG A 33 -0.14 8.07 -14.85
N VAL A 34 -1.31 7.48 -14.65
CA VAL A 34 -2.50 7.51 -15.52
C VAL A 34 -3.24 6.19 -15.34
N GLN A 35 -4.34 6.22 -14.59
CA GLN A 35 -5.49 5.41 -14.92
C GLN A 35 -6.76 6.22 -14.60
N PRO A 36 -7.42 6.79 -15.64
CA PRO A 36 -8.72 7.40 -15.48
C PRO A 36 -9.81 6.34 -15.68
N ASP A 37 -10.82 6.41 -14.81
CA ASP A 37 -12.23 5.99 -14.96
C ASP A 37 -12.73 5.07 -13.85
N GLY A 38 -13.45 5.68 -12.90
CA GLY A 38 -14.44 5.05 -12.00
C GLY A 38 -13.90 4.12 -10.92
N ASP A 39 -13.16 3.09 -11.33
CA ASP A 39 -12.61 2.05 -10.47
C ASP A 39 -11.08 2.14 -10.51
N LEU A 40 -10.47 2.65 -9.43
CA LEU A 40 -9.03 2.96 -9.41
C LEU A 40 -8.13 1.74 -9.66
N PHE A 41 -8.58 0.55 -9.25
CA PHE A 41 -7.88 -0.70 -9.46
C PHE A 41 -8.72 -1.88 -8.93
N ARG A 42 -8.61 -3.04 -9.56
CA ARG A 42 -9.08 -4.32 -9.00
C ARG A 42 -7.93 -5.32 -9.02
N ALA A 43 -7.40 -5.66 -7.84
CA ALA A 43 -6.47 -6.76 -7.68
C ALA A 43 -7.20 -7.98 -7.12
N SER A 44 -7.01 -9.12 -7.75
CA SER A 44 -7.37 -10.40 -7.16
C SER A 44 -6.25 -11.38 -7.39
N SER A 45 -5.70 -11.95 -6.32
CA SER A 45 -4.83 -13.12 -6.42
C SER A 45 -5.64 -14.34 -6.00
N ALA A 46 -6.00 -15.16 -7.00
CA ALA A 46 -6.77 -16.38 -6.79
C ALA A 46 -5.98 -17.46 -6.02
N TYR A 47 -4.65 -17.37 -6.07
CA TYR A 47 -3.72 -18.22 -5.34
C TYR A 47 -2.53 -17.38 -4.89
N GLY A 48 -2.41 -17.16 -3.58
CA GLY A 48 -1.17 -16.67 -2.99
C GLY A 48 -0.01 -17.63 -3.31
N PRO A 49 1.25 -17.15 -3.30
CA PRO A 49 2.40 -17.98 -3.67
C PRO A 49 2.59 -19.18 -2.75
N VAL A 50 3.30 -20.19 -3.27
CA VAL A 50 3.57 -21.44 -2.58
C VAL A 50 4.59 -21.19 -1.47
N GLY A 51 4.13 -21.18 -0.22
CA GLY A 51 4.96 -20.98 0.96
C GLY A 51 4.86 -19.58 1.57
N PRO A 52 5.70 -19.29 2.58
CA PRO A 52 5.67 -18.01 3.25
C PRO A 52 6.24 -16.90 2.35
N THR A 53 5.48 -15.83 2.12
CA THR A 53 5.97 -14.67 1.39
C THR A 53 5.46 -13.36 1.99
N THR A 54 6.13 -12.28 1.62
CA THR A 54 5.64 -10.92 1.83
C THR A 54 5.67 -10.16 0.51
N GLU A 55 4.54 -9.56 0.14
CA GLU A 55 4.43 -8.66 -1.01
C GLU A 55 4.20 -7.24 -0.49
N ILE A 56 4.96 -6.28 -1.01
CA ILE A 56 4.80 -4.86 -0.70
C ILE A 56 4.45 -4.13 -1.97
N THR A 57 3.37 -3.35 -1.95
CA THR A 57 2.96 -2.54 -3.08
C THR A 57 2.67 -1.12 -2.62
N THR A 58 3.05 -0.14 -3.42
CA THR A 58 2.79 1.28 -3.12
C THR A 58 2.09 1.93 -4.29
N TYR A 59 1.03 2.67 -3.99
CA TYR A 59 0.18 3.37 -4.94
C TYR A 59 0.04 4.83 -4.54
N ALA A 60 -0.21 5.70 -5.51
CA ALA A 60 -0.56 7.09 -5.28
C ALA A 60 -1.68 7.50 -6.24
N TYR A 61 -2.75 8.08 -5.72
CA TYR A 61 -3.93 8.51 -6.46
C TYR A 61 -4.19 9.98 -6.24
N GLU A 62 -4.67 10.66 -7.28
CA GLU A 62 -5.25 11.99 -7.11
C GLU A 62 -6.66 11.84 -6.54
N ILE A 63 -6.97 12.60 -5.50
CA ILE A 63 -8.27 12.53 -4.83
C ILE A 63 -8.92 13.90 -4.80
N SER A 64 -10.15 13.95 -5.32
CA SER A 64 -11.02 15.11 -5.29
C SER A 64 -12.17 14.96 -4.29
N THR A 65 -12.36 13.76 -3.74
CA THR A 65 -13.43 13.49 -2.78
C THR A 65 -13.01 13.89 -1.36
N PRO A 66 -13.93 14.44 -0.56
CA PRO A 66 -13.64 14.83 0.82
C PRO A 66 -13.63 13.64 1.80
N MET A 67 -13.95 12.43 1.33
CA MET A 67 -14.08 11.24 2.15
C MET A 67 -13.56 10.00 1.41
N ILE A 68 -12.88 9.13 2.14
CA ILE A 68 -12.47 7.78 1.73
C ILE A 68 -13.15 6.76 2.64
N VAL A 69 -13.66 5.68 2.06
CA VAL A 69 -14.25 4.56 2.81
C VAL A 69 -13.40 3.32 2.59
N VAL A 70 -12.95 2.68 3.66
CA VAL A 70 -12.19 1.43 3.64
C VAL A 70 -13.03 0.32 4.26
N ARG A 71 -13.51 -0.62 3.45
CA ARG A 71 -14.22 -1.81 3.92
C ARG A 71 -13.29 -3.01 3.95
N THR A 72 -13.23 -3.67 5.09
CA THR A 72 -12.31 -4.78 5.34
C THR A 72 -13.05 -6.07 5.66
N ILE A 73 -12.55 -7.18 5.14
CA ILE A 73 -12.99 -8.54 5.48
C ILE A 73 -11.74 -9.38 5.79
N GLY A 74 -11.76 -10.10 6.91
CA GLY A 74 -10.64 -10.92 7.37
C GLY A 74 -9.57 -10.12 8.14
N ASN A 75 -8.33 -10.62 8.12
CA ASN A 75 -7.21 -10.07 8.89
C ASN A 75 -6.55 -8.91 8.14
N VAL A 76 -7.21 -7.75 8.16
CA VAL A 76 -6.75 -6.51 7.52
C VAL A 76 -6.55 -5.43 8.58
N GLU A 77 -5.37 -4.83 8.59
CA GLU A 77 -5.04 -3.69 9.43
C GLU A 77 -4.93 -2.42 8.57
N VAL A 78 -5.50 -1.32 9.06
CA VAL A 78 -5.52 -0.03 8.36
C VAL A 78 -4.96 1.04 9.29
N LYS A 79 -3.93 1.72 8.79
CA LYS A 79 -3.19 2.78 9.46
C LYS A 79 -3.21 4.02 8.59
N LEU A 80 -3.25 5.18 9.22
CA LEU A 80 -3.26 6.47 8.57
C LEU A 80 -2.01 7.26 8.94
N VAL A 81 -1.39 7.88 7.94
CA VAL A 81 -0.28 8.83 8.11
C VAL A 81 -0.63 10.15 7.42
N PRO A 82 -0.02 11.28 7.80
CA PRO A 82 -0.22 12.53 7.10
C PRO A 82 0.19 12.41 5.63
N GLY A 83 -0.69 12.82 4.72
CA GLY A 83 -0.45 12.79 3.27
C GLY A 83 -0.21 14.17 2.66
N THR A 84 0.02 14.17 1.35
CA THR A 84 0.25 15.39 0.56
C THR A 84 -1.10 15.95 0.08
N PRO A 85 -1.28 17.29 0.02
CA PRO A 85 -2.49 17.89 -0.55
C PRO A 85 -2.85 17.31 -1.93
N GLY A 86 -4.13 16.94 -2.09
CA GLY A 86 -4.68 16.39 -3.34
C GLY A 86 -4.24 14.97 -3.70
N ARG A 87 -3.44 14.30 -2.87
CA ARG A 87 -2.89 12.95 -3.19
C ARG A 87 -3.02 11.95 -2.05
N LEU A 88 -3.79 10.90 -2.30
CA LEU A 88 -3.85 9.72 -1.45
C LEU A 88 -2.69 8.80 -1.79
N SER A 89 -1.81 8.52 -0.82
CA SER A 89 -0.80 7.46 -0.97
C SER A 89 -1.22 6.21 -0.20
N ILE A 90 -0.88 5.04 -0.72
CA ILE A 90 -1.27 3.76 -0.12
C ILE A 90 -0.09 2.83 -0.20
N LYS A 91 0.33 2.32 0.96
CA LYS A 91 1.30 1.24 1.04
C LYS A 91 0.59 0.00 1.57
N ARG A 92 0.56 -1.05 0.77
CA ARG A 92 0.02 -2.35 1.11
C ARG A 92 1.16 -3.32 1.40
N THR A 93 1.03 -4.07 2.48
CA THR A 93 1.89 -5.21 2.80
C THR A 93 1.00 -6.44 2.95
N LEU A 94 1.17 -7.43 2.09
CA LEU A 94 0.50 -8.73 2.18
C LEU A 94 1.48 -9.75 2.72
N THR A 95 1.15 -10.34 3.85
CA THR A 95 1.92 -11.44 4.44
C THR A 95 1.13 -12.72 4.34
N TRP A 96 1.83 -13.75 3.88
CA TRP A 96 1.27 -15.05 3.59
C TRP A 96 2.14 -16.08 4.34
N ARG A 97 1.59 -16.92 5.25
CA ARG A 97 2.25 -18.11 5.87
C ARG A 97 1.91 -19.56 5.39
N GLU A 98 0.70 -19.90 4.92
CA GLU A 98 0.25 -21.22 4.39
C GLU A 98 0.02 -21.34 2.84
N THR A 99 -0.86 -22.19 2.32
CA THR A 99 -1.22 -22.27 0.89
C THR A 99 -2.75 -22.21 0.72
N GLY A 100 -3.27 -22.00 -0.50
CA GLY A 100 -4.72 -22.00 -0.74
C GLY A 100 -5.48 -20.75 -0.26
N ARG A 101 -4.94 -19.57 -0.60
CA ARG A 101 -5.35 -18.29 -0.03
C ARG A 101 -5.86 -17.36 -1.10
N ARG A 102 -6.81 -16.52 -0.73
CA ARG A 102 -7.40 -15.53 -1.62
C ARG A 102 -7.27 -14.13 -1.03
N PHE A 103 -6.84 -13.20 -1.88
CA PHE A 103 -6.88 -11.78 -1.59
C PHE A 103 -7.67 -11.08 -2.68
N GLU A 104 -8.52 -10.17 -2.25
CA GLU A 104 -9.32 -9.33 -3.13
C GLU A 104 -9.18 -7.88 -2.69
N GLU A 105 -8.94 -7.02 -3.66
CA GLU A 105 -8.92 -5.58 -3.53
C GLU A 105 -9.70 -4.99 -4.69
N SER A 106 -10.63 -4.11 -4.40
CA SER A 106 -11.32 -3.33 -5.41
C SER A 106 -11.55 -1.92 -4.95
N TRP A 107 -11.31 -0.97 -5.84
CA TRP A 107 -11.76 0.40 -5.69
C TRP A 107 -13.07 0.61 -6.42
N ARG A 108 -14.00 1.29 -5.77
CA ARG A 108 -15.25 1.75 -6.34
C ARG A 108 -15.34 3.26 -6.25
N ASP A 109 -15.85 3.86 -7.31
CA ASP A 109 -16.21 5.29 -7.37
C ASP A 109 -15.08 6.23 -6.90
N GLY A 110 -13.83 5.85 -7.16
CA GLY A 110 -12.64 6.63 -6.78
C GLY A 110 -12.40 6.87 -5.28
N SER A 111 -13.24 6.35 -4.39
CA SER A 111 -13.28 6.76 -2.97
C SER A 111 -13.49 5.61 -2.00
N MET A 112 -13.85 4.43 -2.50
CA MET A 112 -14.24 3.30 -1.69
C MET A 112 -13.32 2.11 -1.96
N LEU A 113 -12.49 1.79 -0.99
CA LEU A 113 -11.57 0.67 -1.02
C LEU A 113 -12.21 -0.52 -0.32
N ASP A 114 -12.49 -1.59 -1.05
CA ASP A 114 -12.89 -2.88 -0.50
C ASP A 114 -11.70 -3.83 -0.50
N VAL A 115 -11.38 -4.38 0.67
CA VAL A 115 -10.27 -5.30 0.88
C VAL A 115 -10.76 -6.54 1.60
N GLY A 116 -10.47 -7.70 1.02
CA GLY A 116 -10.74 -8.99 1.60
C GLY A 116 -9.49 -9.86 1.65
N THR A 117 -9.26 -10.47 2.81
CA THR A 117 -8.37 -11.62 2.93
C THR A 117 -9.21 -12.82 3.32
N ASN A 118 -9.05 -13.94 2.62
CA ASN A 118 -9.68 -15.20 2.96
C ASN A 118 -8.61 -16.29 3.07
N CYS A 119 -8.34 -16.68 4.32
CA CYS A 119 -7.62 -17.90 4.69
C CYS A 119 -7.88 -18.25 6.15
N GLU A 120 -7.67 -19.53 6.51
CA GLU A 120 -7.91 -20.05 7.86
C GLU A 120 -6.92 -19.46 8.88
N THR A 121 -5.61 -19.51 8.58
CA THR A 121 -4.57 -18.91 9.42
C THR A 121 -3.43 -18.30 8.61
N GLY A 122 -2.76 -17.31 9.22
CA GLY A 122 -1.47 -16.83 8.74
C GLY A 122 -1.49 -15.97 7.47
N CYS A 123 -2.62 -15.39 7.07
CA CYS A 123 -2.64 -14.26 6.13
C CYS A 123 -2.94 -12.98 6.87
N ARG A 124 -2.23 -11.92 6.49
CA ARG A 124 -2.42 -10.58 7.02
C ARG A 124 -2.25 -9.59 5.89
N ALA A 125 -3.13 -8.62 5.82
CA ALA A 125 -2.92 -7.43 5.01
C ALA A 125 -2.74 -6.22 5.93
N GLU A 126 -1.74 -5.41 5.67
CA GLU A 126 -1.52 -4.14 6.35
C GLU A 126 -1.55 -3.01 5.32
N TYR A 127 -2.34 -1.98 5.60
CA TYR A 127 -2.48 -0.80 4.77
C TYR A 127 -2.04 0.42 5.54
N VAL A 128 -1.17 1.22 4.94
CA VAL A 128 -0.79 2.54 5.42
C VAL A 128 -1.26 3.57 4.39
N LEU A 129 -2.23 4.38 4.75
CA LEU A 129 -2.81 5.42 3.88
C LEU A 129 -2.23 6.78 4.28
N GLY A 130 -1.53 7.44 3.35
CA GLY A 130 -1.18 8.84 3.45
C GLY A 130 -2.36 9.70 3.02
N VAL A 131 -3.07 10.26 4.00
CA VAL A 131 -4.34 10.96 3.78
C VAL A 131 -4.09 12.46 3.60
N PRO A 132 -4.55 13.09 2.50
CA PRO A 132 -4.44 14.53 2.33
C PRO A 132 -5.13 15.32 3.45
N PRO A 133 -4.65 16.54 3.75
CA PRO A 133 -5.38 17.44 4.63
C PRO A 133 -6.79 17.72 4.10
N GLY A 134 -7.77 17.70 5.00
CA GLY A 134 -9.19 17.95 4.68
C GLY A 134 -9.99 16.72 4.26
N VAL A 135 -9.33 15.58 3.98
CA VAL A 135 -10.02 14.33 3.63
C VAL A 135 -10.31 13.51 4.90
N GLY A 136 -11.56 13.06 5.05
CA GLY A 136 -11.96 12.12 6.09
C GLY A 136 -11.74 10.67 5.67
N VAL A 137 -11.53 9.78 6.65
CA VAL A 137 -11.48 8.34 6.40
C VAL A 137 -12.48 7.63 7.32
N MET A 138 -13.29 6.76 6.72
CA MET A 138 -14.09 5.78 7.44
C MET A 138 -13.51 4.40 7.18
N ALA A 139 -13.36 3.58 8.20
CA ALA A 139 -12.95 2.20 8.05
C ALA A 139 -13.90 1.27 8.78
N GLY A 140 -14.13 0.07 8.27
CA GLY A 140 -15.04 -0.87 8.92
C GLY A 140 -15.14 -2.21 8.24
N GLY A 141 -15.73 -3.16 8.94
CA GLY A 141 -16.01 -4.49 8.41
C GLY A 141 -17.50 -4.77 8.28
N PRO A 142 -17.90 -6.05 8.25
CA PRO A 142 -19.32 -6.45 8.21
C PRO A 142 -20.16 -5.89 9.36
N SER A 143 -19.54 -5.54 10.48
CA SER A 143 -20.17 -4.95 11.66
C SER A 143 -20.50 -3.46 11.52
N GLY A 144 -20.05 -2.79 10.46
CA GLY A 144 -20.29 -1.37 10.20
C GLY A 144 -19.02 -0.56 10.02
N LEU A 145 -19.20 0.71 9.65
CA LEU A 145 -18.12 1.69 9.43
C LEU A 145 -17.95 2.61 10.64
N VAL A 146 -16.70 2.89 10.99
CA VAL A 146 -16.33 3.86 12.03
C VAL A 146 -15.43 4.95 11.45
N PRO A 147 -15.54 6.20 11.92
CA PRO A 147 -14.63 7.26 11.52
C PRO A 147 -13.22 7.00 12.10
N CYS A 148 -12.21 7.09 11.25
CA CYS A 148 -10.82 6.99 11.71
C CYS A 148 -10.34 8.34 12.27
N PRO A 149 -9.49 8.32 13.31
CA PRO A 149 -8.80 9.52 13.79
C PRO A 149 -7.91 10.11 12.69
N ARG A 150 -7.90 11.44 12.55
CA ARG A 150 -7.05 12.11 11.57
C ARG A 150 -5.58 12.02 11.98
N PRO A 151 -4.66 11.64 11.07
CA PRO A 151 -3.23 11.65 11.37
C PRO A 151 -2.71 13.08 11.32
N VAL A 152 -2.42 13.67 12.48
CA VAL A 152 -1.96 15.07 12.59
C VAL A 152 -0.43 15.19 12.54
N SER A 153 0.29 14.13 12.93
CA SER A 153 1.77 14.11 12.98
C SER A 153 2.38 12.70 13.01
N ALA A 154 1.63 11.70 13.44
CA ALA A 154 2.09 10.31 13.55
C ALA A 154 1.13 9.32 12.87
N GLU A 155 1.60 8.09 12.71
CA GLU A 155 0.78 6.95 12.28
C GLU A 155 -0.32 6.66 13.32
N VAL A 156 -1.56 6.49 12.87
CA VAL A 156 -2.70 6.14 13.74
C VAL A 156 -3.50 5.00 13.13
N GLY A 157 -3.81 3.97 13.93
CA GLY A 157 -4.68 2.88 13.53
C GLY A 157 -6.15 3.32 13.44
N CYS A 158 -6.86 2.87 12.40
CA CYS A 158 -8.30 3.07 12.24
C CYS A 158 -9.13 2.16 13.17
N PHE A 159 -8.61 0.98 13.49
CA PHE A 159 -9.24 0.02 14.38
C PHE A 159 -8.48 0.01 15.71
N PRO A 160 -9.16 -0.24 16.85
CA PRO A 160 -8.44 -0.62 18.06
C PRO A 160 -7.56 -1.83 17.73
N PRO A 161 -6.31 -1.89 18.22
CA PRO A 161 -5.49 -3.08 18.03
C PRO A 161 -6.27 -4.29 18.54
N PRO A 162 -6.18 -5.46 17.89
CA PRO A 162 -6.69 -6.69 18.49
C PRO A 162 -6.13 -6.77 19.91
N PRO A 163 -6.92 -7.18 20.92
CA PRO A 163 -6.42 -7.28 22.28
C PRO A 163 -5.10 -8.06 22.25
N GLU A 164 -4.05 -7.41 22.75
CA GLU A 164 -2.72 -7.99 22.83
C GLU A 164 -2.87 -9.36 23.48
N ARG A 165 -2.46 -10.44 22.80
CA ARG A 165 -2.46 -11.77 23.42
C ARG A 165 -1.51 -11.69 24.60
N VAL A 166 -2.05 -11.53 25.80
CA VAL A 166 -1.30 -11.65 27.05
C VAL A 166 -0.55 -12.99 26.96
N PRO A 167 0.79 -12.98 27.02
CA PRO A 167 1.56 -14.22 27.05
C PRO A 167 1.02 -15.09 28.18
N ALA A 168 0.70 -16.34 27.88
CA ALA A 168 0.30 -17.28 28.92
C ALA A 168 1.39 -17.27 30.01
N PRO A 169 1.03 -17.19 31.30
CA PRO A 169 2.02 -17.26 32.37
C PRO A 169 2.83 -18.53 32.20
N ALA A 170 4.15 -18.40 32.25
CA ALA A 170 5.05 -19.54 32.14
C ALA A 170 4.64 -20.62 33.17
N PRO A 171 4.64 -21.91 32.79
CA PRO A 171 4.33 -22.97 33.73
C PRO A 171 5.31 -22.88 34.91
N GLY A 172 4.77 -22.55 36.07
CA GLY A 172 5.55 -22.45 37.29
C GLY A 172 6.22 -23.79 37.58
N THR A 173 7.54 -23.77 37.71
CA THR A 173 8.31 -24.88 38.26
C THR A 173 7.94 -25.05 39.73
N GLY A 174 6.92 -25.86 39.98
CA GLY A 174 6.59 -26.35 41.32
C GLY A 174 7.76 -27.19 41.85
N ARG A 175 8.31 -26.74 42.97
CA ARG A 175 9.26 -27.46 43.82
C ARG A 175 8.52 -28.48 44.70
#